data_AF-A0A940G2L7-F1
#
_entry.id   AF-A0A940G2L7-F1
#
_cell.length_a   1.000
_cell.length_b   1.000
_cell.length_c   1.000
_cell.angle_alpha   90.00
_cell.angle_beta   90.00
_cell.angle_gamma   90.00
#
_symmetry.space_group_name_H-M   'P 1'
#
loop_
_entity.id
_entity.type
_entity.pdbx_description
1 polymer ?
#
loop_
_entity_poly.entity_id
_entity_poly.type
_entity_poly.pdbx_seq_one_letter_code
_entity_poly.pdbx_strand_id
1 'polypeptide(L)'
;MSFASLDPGIERWAGAHGLRLMREEAVRFCYTSSERECFQIVVWAPVGNRLLIENFSIETIGDEELHEAWEVSVDNLFDGLEQALKMIEVWKKR
;
A
#
# COMPACT_ATOMS: atom_id res chain seq x y z
N MET A 1 0.89 -13.83 13.60
CA MET A 1 -0.29 -12.94 13.74
C MET A 1 -0.95 -12.90 12.37
N SER A 2 -2.27 -13.00 12.24
CA SER A 2 -2.92 -13.00 10.92
C SER A 2 -3.51 -11.63 10.60
N PHE A 3 -3.81 -11.38 9.33
CA PHE A 3 -4.51 -10.15 8.91
C PHE A 3 -5.92 -10.00 9.48
N ALA A 4 -6.51 -11.05 10.08
CA ALA A 4 -7.91 -11.03 10.50
C ALA A 4 -8.27 -9.85 11.41
N SER A 5 -7.35 -9.43 12.28
CA SER A 5 -7.56 -8.27 13.17
C SER A 5 -7.29 -6.92 12.51
N LEU A 6 -6.54 -6.89 11.41
CA LEU A 6 -6.14 -5.67 10.70
C LEU A 6 -7.07 -5.34 9.52
N ASP A 7 -7.65 -6.37 8.90
CA ASP A 7 -8.50 -6.27 7.71
C ASP A 7 -9.61 -5.22 7.82
N PRO A 8 -10.38 -5.11 8.92
CA PRO A 8 -11.42 -4.08 9.04
C PRO A 8 -10.85 -2.66 9.01
N GLY A 9 -9.64 -2.47 9.56
CA GLY A 9 -8.97 -1.18 9.57
C GLY A 9 -8.39 -0.82 8.21
N ILE A 10 -7.72 -1.78 7.55
CA ILE A 10 -7.17 -1.58 6.21
C ILE A 10 -8.29 -1.32 5.20
N GLU A 11 -9.41 -2.03 5.31
CA GLU A 11 -10.58 -1.83 4.46
C GLU A 11 -11.22 -0.45 4.66
N ARG A 12 -11.32 0.00 5.91
CA ARG A 12 -11.81 1.35 6.22
C ARG A 12 -10.88 2.43 5.65
N TRP A 13 -9.57 2.26 5.84
CA TRP A 13 -8.56 3.16 5.29
C TRP A 13 -8.67 3.23 3.76
N ALA A 14 -8.69 2.08 3.08
CA ALA A 14 -8.83 2.02 1.64
C ALA A 14 -10.11 2.73 1.17
N GLY A 15 -11.24 2.43 1.81
CA GLY A 15 -12.52 3.06 1.51
C GLY A 15 -12.53 4.59 1.71
N ALA A 16 -11.85 5.10 2.74
CA ALA A 16 -11.73 6.54 2.99
C ALA A 16 -10.98 7.28 1.87
N HIS A 17 -10.07 6.59 1.17
CA HIS A 17 -9.29 7.11 0.06
C HIS A 17 -9.85 6.74 -1.32
N GLY A 18 -11.06 6.15 -1.37
CA GLY A 18 -11.66 5.70 -2.63
C GLY A 18 -10.91 4.52 -3.28
N LEU A 19 -10.10 3.80 -2.52
CA LEU A 19 -9.36 2.62 -2.95
C LEU A 19 -10.17 1.36 -2.62
N ARG A 20 -9.92 0.30 -3.38
CA ARG A 20 -10.48 -1.03 -3.11
C ARG A 20 -9.40 -1.95 -2.56
N LEU A 21 -9.66 -2.50 -1.38
CA LEU A 21 -8.79 -3.51 -0.77
C LEU A 21 -8.92 -4.87 -1.47
N MET A 22 -7.80 -5.38 -1.94
CA MET A 22 -7.63 -6.73 -2.46
C MET A 22 -6.93 -7.61 -1.41
N ARG A 23 -7.28 -8.90 -1.40
CA ARG A 23 -6.82 -9.85 -0.38
C ARG A 23 -6.28 -11.10 -1.06
N GLU A 24 -5.02 -11.41 -0.78
CA GLU A 24 -4.37 -12.68 -1.12
C GLU A 24 -3.73 -13.28 0.14
N GLU A 25 -3.37 -14.57 0.13
CA GLU A 25 -3.01 -15.32 1.34
C GLU A 25 -2.10 -14.55 2.30
N ALA A 26 -0.96 -14.07 1.80
CA ALA A 26 0.07 -13.40 2.58
C ALA A 26 0.09 -11.87 2.45
N VAL A 27 -0.80 -11.28 1.63
CA VAL A 27 -0.75 -9.85 1.32
C VAL A 27 -2.11 -9.18 1.27
N ARG A 28 -2.10 -7.88 1.54
CA ARG A 28 -3.21 -6.96 1.34
C ARG A 28 -2.73 -5.85 0.45
N PHE A 29 -3.47 -5.53 -0.59
CA PHE A 29 -3.02 -4.50 -1.52
C PHE A 29 -4.16 -3.69 -2.10
N CYS A 30 -3.81 -2.49 -2.55
CA CYS A 30 -4.70 -1.60 -3.27
C CYS A 30 -3.99 -1.09 -4.52
N TYR A 31 -4.77 -0.80 -5.56
CA TYR A 31 -4.26 -0.11 -6.73
C TYR A 31 -4.72 1.34 -6.74
N THR A 32 -3.88 2.21 -7.29
CA THR A 32 -4.23 3.57 -7.63
C THR A 32 -3.49 3.97 -8.90
N SER A 33 -4.02 4.88 -9.69
CA SER A 33 -3.43 5.23 -10.99
C SER A 33 -3.42 6.73 -11.25
N SER A 34 -2.61 7.13 -12.22
CA SER A 34 -2.70 8.41 -12.94
C SER A 34 -3.19 8.16 -14.36
N GLU A 35 -3.20 9.18 -15.21
CA GLU A 35 -3.48 9.01 -16.64
C GLU A 35 -2.40 8.18 -17.37
N ARG A 36 -1.22 8.01 -16.76
CA ARG A 36 -0.04 7.42 -17.41
C ARG A 36 0.48 6.16 -16.73
N GLU A 37 0.18 5.97 -15.45
CA GLU A 37 0.83 4.93 -14.65
C GLU A 37 -0.14 4.29 -13.66
N CYS A 38 0.07 3.00 -13.39
CA CYS A 38 -0.64 2.24 -12.37
C CYS A 38 0.31 1.91 -11.22
N PHE A 39 -0.14 2.14 -9.99
CA PHE A 39 0.61 1.92 -8.77
C PHE A 39 -0.09 0.92 -7.86
N GLN A 40 0.68 0.23 -7.04
CA GLN A 40 0.20 -0.69 -6.02
C GLN A 40 0.82 -0.35 -4.68
N ILE A 41 -0.01 -0.37 -3.64
CA ILE A 41 0.39 -0.35 -2.25
C ILE A 41 0.18 -1.76 -1.71
N VAL A 42 1.21 -2.41 -1.21
CA VAL A 42 1.19 -3.77 -0.68
C VAL A 42 1.52 -3.74 0.81
N VAL A 43 0.78 -4.51 1.59
CA VAL A 43 1.04 -4.78 2.99
C VAL A 43 1.23 -6.28 3.14
N TRP A 44 2.38 -6.69 3.69
CA TRP A 44 2.67 -8.10 3.96
C TRP A 44 2.17 -8.54 5.33
N ALA A 45 1.87 -9.83 5.43
CA ALA A 45 1.43 -10.44 6.68
C ALA A 45 2.40 -10.12 7.83
N PRO A 46 1.87 -9.77 9.02
CA PRO A 46 2.71 -9.34 10.12
C PRO A 46 3.59 -10.48 10.66
N VAL A 47 4.86 -10.17 10.89
CA VAL A 47 5.84 -11.04 11.56
C VAL A 47 6.13 -10.45 12.94
N GLY A 48 5.56 -11.06 13.98
CA GLY A 48 5.58 -10.49 15.33
C GLY A 48 4.75 -9.20 15.40
N ASN A 49 5.35 -8.08 15.82
CA ASN A 49 4.70 -6.76 15.89
C ASN A 49 5.07 -5.85 14.70
N ARG A 50 5.62 -6.41 13.60
CA ARG A 50 6.04 -5.65 12.43
C ARG A 50 5.34 -6.13 11.17
N LEU A 51 5.22 -5.23 10.22
CA LEU A 51 4.69 -5.49 8.88
C LEU A 51 5.49 -4.67 7.87
N LEU A 52 5.63 -5.23 6.67
CA LEU A 52 6.28 -4.59 5.54
C LEU A 52 5.21 -3.91 4.67
N ILE A 53 5.45 -2.64 4.33
CA ILE A 53 4.67 -1.90 3.33
C ILE A 53 5.56 -1.67 2.13
N GLU A 54 5.02 -1.90 0.94
CA GLU A 54 5.71 -1.66 -0.33
C GLU A 54 4.84 -0.84 -1.28
N ASN A 55 5.49 -0.01 -2.08
CA ASN A 55 4.91 0.73 -3.18
C ASN A 55 5.59 0.28 -4.48
N PHE A 56 4.78 -0.01 -5.50
CA PHE A 56 5.27 -0.39 -6.83
C PHE A 56 4.56 0.41 -7.91
N SER A 57 5.26 0.82 -8.96
CA SER A 57 4.66 1.07 -10.27
C SER A 57 4.56 -0.26 -11.03
N ILE A 58 3.36 -0.62 -11.48
CA ILE A 58 3.10 -1.89 -12.19
C ILE A 58 3.03 -1.69 -13.69
N GLU A 59 2.52 -0.54 -14.12
CA GLU A 59 2.51 -0.14 -15.53
C GLU A 59 3.04 1.28 -15.60
N THR A 60 4.15 1.44 -16.33
CA THR A 60 4.81 2.74 -16.56
C THR A 60 4.88 3.00 -18.05
N ILE A 61 4.64 4.26 -18.46
CA ILE A 61 4.84 4.70 -19.84
C ILE A 61 6.31 5.16 -20.05
N GLY A 62 7.06 5.40 -18.97
CA GLY A 62 8.45 5.86 -18.99
C GLY A 62 9.46 4.84 -18.46
N ASP A 63 10.73 5.24 -18.49
CA ASP A 63 11.87 4.43 -18.04
C ASP A 63 12.11 4.49 -16.51
N GLU A 64 11.31 5.26 -15.78
CA GLU A 64 11.39 5.37 -14.32
C GLU A 64 10.35 4.45 -13.67
N GLU A 65 10.78 3.68 -12.67
CA GLU A 65 9.92 2.81 -11.88
C GLU A 65 9.93 3.25 -10.41
N LEU A 66 8.75 3.29 -9.78
CA LEU A 66 8.63 3.44 -8.34
C LEU A 66 8.71 2.05 -7.72
N HIS A 67 9.71 1.82 -6.86
CA HIS A 67 9.74 0.67 -5.98
C HIS A 67 10.35 1.09 -4.64
N GLU A 68 9.52 1.18 -3.61
CA GLU A 68 9.92 1.60 -2.26
C GLU A 68 9.33 0.64 -1.23
N ALA A 69 10.10 0.27 -0.21
CA ALA A 69 9.69 -0.70 0.80
C ALA A 69 10.20 -0.30 2.18
N TRP A 70 9.35 -0.40 3.20
CA TRP A 70 9.76 -0.15 4.59
C TRP A 70 8.93 -0.92 5.60
N GLU A 71 9.54 -1.22 6.75
CA GLU A 71 8.86 -1.85 7.87
C GLU A 71 8.21 -0.81 8.78
N VAL A 72 7.02 -1.13 9.28
CA VAL A 72 6.37 -0.39 10.38
C VAL A 72 5.91 -1.36 11.46
N SER A 73 5.64 -0.85 12.66
CA SER A 73 4.94 -1.63 13.67
C SER A 73 3.45 -1.76 13.32
N VAL A 74 2.79 -2.80 13.85
CA VAL A 74 1.33 -2.95 13.73
C VAL A 74 0.60 -1.72 14.26
N ASP A 75 1.10 -1.12 15.34
CA ASP A 75 0.51 0.09 15.94
C ASP A 75 0.60 1.31 15.01
N ASN A 76 1.58 1.35 14.11
CA ASN A 76 1.83 2.46 13.18
C ASN A 76 1.39 2.12 11.74
N LEU A 77 0.63 1.03 11.54
CA LEU A 77 0.20 0.57 10.22
C LEU A 77 -0.45 1.68 9.39
N PHE A 78 -1.41 2.40 9.99
CA PHE A 78 -2.20 3.39 9.26
C PHE A 78 -1.38 4.62 8.90
N ASP A 79 -0.50 5.08 9.79
CA ASP A 79 0.44 6.16 9.45
C ASP A 79 1.38 5.74 8.32
N GLY A 80 1.83 4.48 8.32
CA GLY A 80 2.61 3.89 7.22
C GLY A 80 1.85 3.86 5.90
N LEU A 81 0.56 3.51 5.91
CA LEU A 81 -0.30 3.51 4.73
C LEU A 81 -0.56 4.92 4.19
N GLU A 82 -0.77 5.91 5.07
CA GLU A 82 -0.87 7.33 4.67
C GLU A 82 0.43 7.81 4.01
N GLN A 83 1.58 7.44 4.58
CA GLN A 83 2.88 7.76 3.99
C GLN A 83 3.02 7.11 2.61
N ALA A 84 2.64 5.84 2.46
CA ALA A 84 2.69 5.12 1.20
C ALA A 84 1.86 5.79 0.11
N LEU A 85 0.61 6.14 0.42
CA LEU A 85 -0.26 6.83 -0.51
C LEU A 85 0.29 8.22 -0.86
N LYS A 86 0.76 8.98 0.14
CA LYS A 86 1.35 10.31 -0.10
C LYS A 86 2.56 10.25 -1.03
N MET A 87 3.41 9.23 -0.91
CA MET A 87 4.55 9.04 -1.83
C MET A 87 4.08 8.82 -3.27
N ILE A 88 3.09 7.96 -3.47
CA ILE A 88 2.49 7.74 -4.80
C ILE A 88 1.86 9.03 -5.33
N GLU A 89 1.12 9.77 -4.50
CA GLU A 89 0.49 11.04 -4.91
C GLU A 89 1.51 12.14 -5.26
N VAL A 90 2.71 12.10 -4.68
CA VAL A 90 3.82 12.96 -5.10
C VAL A 90 4.39 12.47 -6.43
N TRP A 91 4.57 11.16 -6.60
CA TRP A 91 5.08 10.57 -7.83
C TRP A 91 4.18 10.88 -9.03
N LYS A 92 2.86 10.70 -8.88
CA LYS A 92 1.85 10.99 -9.92
C LYS A 92 1.87 12.42 -10.47
N LYS A 93 2.48 13.37 -9.76
CA LYS A 93 2.55 14.79 -10.14
C LYS A 93 3.83 15.16 -10.88
N ARG A 94 4.77 14.22 -11.05
CA ARG A 94 5.95 14.39 -11.88
C ARG A 94 5.56 14.43 -13.36
#